data_AF-A0A5Q2NLD3-F1
#
_entry.id   AF-A0A5Q2NLD3-F1
#
_cell.length_a   1.000
_cell.length_b   1.000
_cell.length_c   1.000
_cell.angle_alpha   90.00
_cell.angle_beta   90.00
_cell.angle_gamma   90.00
#
_symmetry.space_group_name_H-M   'P 1'
#
loop_
_entity.id
_entity.type
_entity.pdbx_description
1 polymer ?
#
loop_
_entity_poly.entity_id
_entity_poly.type
_entity_poly.pdbx_seq_one_letter_code
_entity_poly.pdbx_strand_id
1 'polypeptide(L)'
;MRTMAPQEERFATLTHPAPDIAVERASQEQERLHAELQALVRQTCSVRQAEEPARLSREFRKLTSQVLKLQEDWQAHSRWVETEFLPYVTWYWGEEPDLFALMDHEYELAERCLERFNERLGQAAVPLEPEDARKLTSHLLQAYAILKNRMLEEEELVQQLKDRSNRYDF
;
A
#
# COMPACT_ATOMS: atom_id res chain seq x y z
N MET A 1 -39.48 5.66 25.07
CA MET A 1 -38.85 5.85 23.75
C MET A 1 -37.49 6.46 24.01
N ARG A 2 -36.42 5.69 23.81
CA ARG A 2 -35.03 6.16 24.02
C ARG A 2 -34.61 6.83 22.71
N THR A 3 -34.34 8.13 22.75
CA THR A 3 -33.79 8.87 21.64
C THR A 3 -32.39 8.33 21.36
N MET A 4 -32.20 7.72 20.19
CA MET A 4 -30.88 7.27 19.72
C MET A 4 -29.99 8.49 19.45
N ALA A 5 -28.70 8.35 19.73
CA ALA A 5 -27.74 9.43 19.55
C ALA A 5 -27.51 9.69 18.04
N PRO A 6 -27.26 10.93 17.61
CA PRO A 6 -27.09 11.27 16.20
C PRO A 6 -25.92 10.56 15.48
N GLN A 7 -25.04 9.89 16.21
CA GLN A 7 -24.05 8.97 15.64
C GLN A 7 -24.69 7.65 15.16
N GLU A 8 -25.65 7.08 15.89
CA GLU A 8 -26.26 5.79 15.58
C GLU A 8 -27.07 5.83 14.26
N GLU A 9 -27.62 6.99 13.89
CA GLU A 9 -28.32 7.18 12.61
C GLU A 9 -27.37 7.28 11.40
N ARG A 10 -26.10 7.69 11.60
CA ARG A 10 -25.12 7.78 10.50
C ARG A 10 -24.55 6.41 10.09
N PHE A 11 -24.57 5.44 11.01
CA PHE A 11 -24.09 4.07 10.78
C PHE A 11 -25.20 3.10 10.35
N ALA A 12 -26.48 3.49 10.46
CA ALA A 12 -27.62 2.64 10.13
C ALA A 12 -27.80 2.35 8.63
N THR A 13 -27.08 3.07 7.76
CA THR A 13 -27.18 2.96 6.29
C THR A 13 -26.00 2.27 5.62
N LEU A 14 -24.95 1.94 6.37
CA LEU A 14 -23.81 1.20 5.81
C LEU A 14 -24.09 -0.30 5.94
N THR A 15 -24.42 -0.93 4.82
CA THR A 15 -24.41 -2.39 4.70
C THR A 15 -22.96 -2.84 4.77
N HIS A 16 -22.40 -2.92 5.97
CA HIS A 16 -21.03 -3.38 6.16
C HIS A 16 -20.97 -4.87 5.79
N PRO A 17 -19.98 -5.30 4.98
CA PRO A 17 -19.75 -6.73 4.76
C PRO A 17 -19.57 -7.43 6.11
N ALA A 18 -19.98 -8.70 6.19
CA ALA A 18 -19.76 -9.50 7.39
C ALA A 18 -18.27 -9.43 7.79
N PRO A 19 -17.95 -9.31 9.09
CA PRO A 19 -16.59 -9.18 9.60
C PRO A 19 -15.55 -10.07 8.92
N ASP A 20 -15.91 -11.34 8.72
CA ASP A 20 -15.02 -12.35 8.16
C ASP A 20 -14.69 -12.08 6.68
N ILE A 21 -15.62 -11.51 5.91
CA ILE A 21 -15.43 -11.17 4.49
C ILE A 21 -14.47 -9.98 4.34
N ALA A 22 -14.60 -8.96 5.18
CA ALA A 22 -13.73 -7.78 5.15
C ALA A 22 -12.29 -8.17 5.52
N VAL A 23 -12.15 -8.99 6.56
CA VAL A 23 -10.87 -9.49 7.07
C VAL A 23 -10.19 -10.45 6.08
N GLU A 24 -10.95 -11.33 5.42
CA GLU A 24 -10.44 -12.22 4.39
C GLU A 24 -9.94 -11.44 3.16
N ARG A 25 -10.74 -10.47 2.68
CA ARG A 25 -10.33 -9.57 1.59
C ARG A 25 -9.05 -8.81 1.94
N ALA A 26 -8.98 -8.23 3.15
CA ALA A 26 -7.79 -7.52 3.62
C ALA A 26 -6.54 -8.42 3.57
N SER A 27 -6.68 -9.66 4.04
CA SER A 27 -5.58 -10.63 4.06
C SER A 27 -5.10 -11.00 2.65
N GLN A 28 -6.03 -11.22 1.72
CA GLN A 28 -5.71 -11.56 0.32
C GLN A 28 -5.01 -10.40 -0.40
N GLU A 29 -5.47 -9.17 -0.16
CA GLU A 29 -4.89 -7.98 -0.77
C GLU A 29 -3.48 -7.70 -0.24
N GLN A 30 -3.26 -7.88 1.07
CA GLN A 30 -1.94 -7.76 1.69
C GLN A 30 -0.94 -8.78 1.14
N GLU A 31 -1.34 -10.05 1.00
CA GLU A 31 -0.48 -11.10 0.42
C GLU A 31 -0.05 -10.74 -1.01
N ARG A 32 -1.01 -10.26 -1.83
CA ARG A 32 -0.77 -9.80 -3.20
C ARG A 32 0.24 -8.66 -3.25
N LEU A 33 0.01 -7.58 -2.48
CA LEU A 33 0.90 -6.42 -2.44
C LEU A 33 2.29 -6.77 -1.91
N HIS A 34 2.38 -7.71 -0.96
CA HIS A 34 3.67 -8.17 -0.44
C HIS A 34 4.49 -8.84 -1.54
N ALA A 35 3.87 -9.70 -2.33
CA ALA A 35 4.52 -10.36 -3.45
C ALA A 35 5.00 -9.34 -4.50
N GLU A 36 4.20 -8.32 -4.80
CA GLU A 36 4.55 -7.25 -5.73
C GLU A 36 5.73 -6.39 -5.23
N LEU A 37 5.71 -5.96 -3.96
CA LEU A 37 6.82 -5.21 -3.36
C LEU A 37 8.12 -6.01 -3.33
N GLN A 38 8.05 -7.30 -3.01
CA GLN A 38 9.24 -8.17 -3.06
C GLN A 38 9.79 -8.30 -4.49
N ALA A 39 8.90 -8.43 -5.49
CA ALA A 39 9.31 -8.48 -6.88
C ALA A 39 9.99 -7.17 -7.32
N LEU A 40 9.45 -6.02 -6.90
CA LEU A 40 10.02 -4.71 -7.19
C LEU A 40 11.44 -4.56 -6.61
N VAL A 41 11.67 -5.00 -5.37
CA VAL A 41 13.01 -4.93 -4.75
C VAL A 41 14.01 -5.82 -5.49
N ARG A 42 13.62 -7.04 -5.86
CA ARG A 42 14.48 -7.94 -6.64
C ARG A 42 14.86 -7.32 -7.99
N GLN A 43 13.90 -6.69 -8.67
CA GLN A 43 14.16 -6.02 -9.94
C GLN A 43 15.04 -4.77 -9.75
N THR A 44 14.80 -4.01 -8.68
CA THR A 44 15.62 -2.85 -8.30
C THR A 44 17.07 -3.25 -8.08
N CYS A 45 17.33 -4.34 -7.35
CA CYS A 45 18.67 -4.89 -7.17
C CYS A 45 19.29 -5.32 -8.51
N SER A 46 18.50 -5.93 -9.40
CA SER A 46 18.97 -6.37 -10.72
C SER A 46 19.43 -5.19 -11.59
N VAL A 47 18.70 -4.06 -11.55
CA VAL A 47 19.10 -2.80 -12.22
C VAL A 47 20.40 -2.26 -11.63
N ARG A 48 20.52 -2.19 -10.30
CA ARG A 48 21.70 -1.60 -9.64
C ARG A 48 23.00 -2.39 -9.89
N GLN A 49 22.87 -3.69 -10.17
CA GLN A 49 23.98 -4.61 -10.47
C GLN A 49 24.27 -4.74 -11.98
N ALA A 50 23.45 -4.16 -12.85
CA ALA A 50 23.66 -4.24 -14.30
C ALA A 50 24.69 -3.20 -14.75
N GLU A 51 25.87 -3.67 -15.16
CA GLU A 51 26.94 -2.81 -15.69
C GLU A 51 26.92 -2.73 -17.22
N GLU A 52 26.47 -3.80 -17.88
CA GLU A 52 26.36 -3.85 -19.34
C GLU A 52 25.16 -2.99 -19.82
N PRO A 53 25.34 -2.03 -20.75
CA PRO A 53 24.29 -1.10 -21.17
C PRO A 53 23.03 -1.78 -21.72
N ALA A 54 23.18 -2.88 -22.48
CA ALA A 54 22.05 -3.63 -23.03
C ALA A 54 21.24 -4.35 -21.94
N ARG A 55 21.92 -4.98 -20.98
CA ARG A 55 21.30 -5.57 -19.80
C ARG A 55 20.61 -4.52 -18.94
N LEU A 56 21.29 -3.41 -18.66
CA LEU A 56 20.76 -2.32 -17.86
C LEU A 56 19.47 -1.78 -18.49
N SER A 57 19.49 -1.49 -19.79
CA SER A 57 18.29 -1.02 -20.51
C SER A 57 17.12 -1.99 -20.41
N ARG A 58 17.37 -3.30 -20.53
CA ARG A 58 16.33 -4.33 -20.40
C ARG A 58 15.77 -4.42 -18.99
N GLU A 59 16.64 -4.49 -17.98
CA GLU A 59 16.21 -4.58 -16.58
C GLU A 59 15.50 -3.32 -16.12
N PHE A 60 15.91 -2.16 -16.65
CA PHE A 60 15.28 -0.89 -16.34
C PHE A 60 13.88 -0.76 -16.95
N ARG A 61 13.66 -1.22 -18.19
CA ARG A 61 12.30 -1.28 -18.78
C ARG A 61 11.35 -2.16 -17.95
N LYS A 62 11.82 -3.34 -17.52
CA LYS A 62 11.03 -4.21 -16.64
C LYS A 62 10.68 -3.52 -15.32
N LEU A 63 11.65 -2.83 -14.73
CA LEU A 63 11.45 -2.07 -13.51
C LEU A 63 10.38 -1.00 -13.69
N THR A 64 10.45 -0.21 -14.77
CA THR A 64 9.44 0.80 -15.09
C THR A 64 8.04 0.21 -15.19
N SER A 65 7.88 -0.90 -15.93
CA SER A 65 6.57 -1.56 -16.04
C SER A 65 6.03 -2.06 -14.70
N GLN A 66 6.91 -2.57 -13.83
CA GLN A 66 6.52 -3.01 -12.48
C GLN A 66 6.14 -1.84 -11.58
N VAL A 67 6.84 -0.71 -11.66
CA VAL A 67 6.51 0.49 -10.87
C VAL A 67 5.15 1.05 -11.27
N LEU A 68 4.86 1.14 -12.57
CA LEU A 68 3.57 1.62 -13.06
C LEU A 68 2.42 0.71 -12.57
N LYS A 69 2.59 -0.61 -12.67
CA LYS A 69 1.61 -1.57 -12.16
C LYS A 69 1.41 -1.42 -10.65
N LEU A 70 2.51 -1.34 -9.88
CA LEU A 70 2.43 -1.15 -8.43
C LEU A 70 1.71 0.14 -8.06
N GLN A 71 1.90 1.23 -8.80
CA GLN A 71 1.18 2.48 -8.55
C GLN A 71 -0.33 2.33 -8.75
N GLU A 72 -0.75 1.67 -9.83
CA GLU A 72 -2.17 1.41 -10.09
C GLU A 72 -2.77 0.52 -8.99
N ASP A 73 -2.07 -0.56 -8.64
CA ASP A 73 -2.48 -1.49 -7.60
C ASP A 73 -2.53 -0.83 -6.20
N TRP A 74 -1.56 0.02 -5.90
CA TRP A 74 -1.50 0.75 -4.63
C TRP A 74 -2.62 1.78 -4.51
N GLN A 75 -2.93 2.52 -5.58
CA GLN A 75 -4.05 3.48 -5.57
C GLN A 75 -5.40 2.78 -5.42
N ALA A 76 -5.56 1.59 -5.99
CA ALA A 76 -6.76 0.79 -5.80
C ALA A 76 -6.87 0.33 -4.33
N HIS A 77 -5.77 -0.14 -3.75
CA HIS A 77 -5.68 -0.55 -2.34
C HIS A 77 -5.98 0.61 -1.39
N SER A 78 -5.29 1.74 -1.51
CA SER A 78 -5.46 2.89 -0.61
C SER A 78 -6.90 3.41 -0.63
N ARG A 79 -7.52 3.49 -1.81
CA ARG A 79 -8.94 3.85 -1.94
C ARG A 79 -9.85 2.84 -1.26
N TRP A 80 -9.59 1.55 -1.42
CA TRP A 80 -10.36 0.51 -0.74
C TRP A 80 -10.21 0.62 0.78
N VAL A 81 -8.99 0.84 1.27
CA VAL A 81 -8.72 1.02 2.69
C VAL A 81 -9.54 2.19 3.25
N GLU A 82 -9.45 3.35 2.60
CA GLU A 82 -10.15 4.56 3.02
C GLU A 82 -11.68 4.42 2.97
N THR A 83 -12.21 3.83 1.91
CA THR A 83 -13.66 3.84 1.65
C THR A 83 -14.41 2.66 2.24
N GLU A 84 -13.71 1.57 2.57
CA GLU A 84 -14.32 0.33 3.07
C GLU A 84 -13.68 -0.15 4.38
N PHE A 85 -12.35 -0.31 4.43
CA PHE A 85 -11.67 -0.95 5.58
C PHE A 85 -11.67 -0.06 6.83
N LEU A 86 -11.22 1.19 6.73
CA LEU A 86 -11.18 2.12 7.86
C LEU A 86 -12.58 2.41 8.43
N PRO A 87 -13.63 2.64 7.61
CA PRO A 87 -15.00 2.74 8.13
C PRO A 87 -15.44 1.49 8.90
N TYR A 88 -15.05 0.31 8.45
CA TYR A 88 -15.33 -0.94 9.16
C TYR A 88 -14.58 -1.01 10.50
N VAL A 89 -13.31 -0.64 10.52
CA VAL A 89 -12.48 -0.54 11.74
C VAL A 89 -13.08 0.45 12.74
N THR A 90 -13.47 1.65 12.31
CA THR A 90 -14.12 2.67 13.14
C THR A 90 -15.44 2.17 13.71
N TRP A 91 -16.27 1.50 12.91
CA TRP A 91 -17.50 0.90 13.39
C TRP A 91 -17.23 -0.15 14.48
N TYR A 92 -16.18 -0.97 14.29
CA TYR A 92 -15.82 -2.04 15.20
C TYR A 92 -15.22 -1.56 16.53
N TRP A 93 -14.48 -0.43 16.53
CA TRP A 93 -13.88 0.16 17.73
C TRP A 93 -14.73 1.26 18.38
N GLY A 94 -15.71 1.82 17.66
CA GLY A 94 -16.59 2.87 18.17
C GLY A 94 -15.95 4.26 18.21
N GLU A 95 -14.69 4.38 17.80
CA GLU A 95 -13.94 5.62 17.66
C GLU A 95 -12.96 5.52 16.50
N GLU A 96 -12.54 6.67 15.98
CA GLU A 96 -11.50 6.77 14.96
C GLU A 96 -10.13 6.77 15.66
N PRO A 97 -9.25 5.80 15.39
CA PRO A 97 -7.92 5.75 15.97
C PRO A 97 -7.04 6.90 15.47
N ASP A 98 -6.22 7.48 16.36
CA ASP A 98 -5.16 8.44 15.99
C ASP A 98 -4.21 7.89 14.90
N LEU A 99 -4.13 6.56 14.78
CA LEU A 99 -3.36 5.85 13.77
C LEU A 99 -3.79 6.20 12.33
N PHE A 100 -5.04 6.62 12.08
CA PHE A 100 -5.53 6.89 10.73
C PHE A 100 -4.85 8.11 10.10
N ALA A 101 -4.63 9.17 10.89
CA ALA A 101 -3.88 10.33 10.41
C ALA A 101 -2.43 9.99 10.05
N LEU A 102 -1.83 9.02 10.75
CA LEU A 102 -0.50 8.50 10.42
C LEU A 102 -0.53 7.64 9.14
N MET A 103 -1.57 6.83 8.95
CA MET A 103 -1.80 6.06 7.72
C MET A 103 -1.83 6.97 6.49
N ASP A 104 -2.66 8.00 6.51
CA ASP A 104 -2.80 8.94 5.41
C ASP A 104 -1.46 9.60 5.05
N HIS A 105 -0.71 10.04 6.06
CA HIS A 105 0.59 10.66 5.85
C HIS A 105 1.58 9.72 5.16
N GLU A 106 1.60 8.44 5.52
CA GLU A 106 2.49 7.46 4.92
C GLU A 106 2.07 7.04 3.51
N TYR A 107 0.77 6.93 3.24
CA TYR A 107 0.26 6.73 1.88
C TYR A 107 0.74 7.87 0.98
N GLU A 108 0.53 9.12 1.38
CA GLU A 108 1.01 10.27 0.61
C GLU A 108 2.54 10.25 0.43
N LEU A 109 3.30 9.88 1.47
CA LEU A 109 4.75 9.85 1.38
C LEU A 109 5.23 8.80 0.38
N ALA A 110 4.62 7.61 0.40
CA ALA A 110 4.94 6.56 -0.56
C ALA A 110 4.58 6.96 -2.00
N GLU A 111 3.40 7.55 -2.21
CA GLU A 111 2.97 8.06 -3.52
C GLU A 111 3.96 9.11 -4.06
N ARG A 112 4.35 10.09 -3.24
CA ARG A 112 5.35 11.10 -3.61
C ARG A 112 6.70 10.50 -4.00
N CYS A 113 7.13 9.41 -3.35
CA CYS A 113 8.36 8.72 -3.73
C CYS A 113 8.24 8.02 -5.09
N LEU A 114 7.09 7.41 -5.40
CA LEU A 114 6.83 6.78 -6.69
C LEU A 114 6.70 7.82 -7.82
N GLU A 115 6.04 8.94 -7.56
CA GLU A 115 5.95 10.09 -8.48
C GLU A 115 7.33 10.64 -8.83
N ARG A 116 8.18 10.89 -7.81
CA ARG A 116 9.55 11.37 -8.03
C ARG A 116 10.39 10.40 -8.86
N PHE A 117 10.17 9.09 -8.71
CA PHE A 117 10.82 8.12 -9.58
C PHE A 117 10.38 8.30 -11.04
N ASN A 118 9.08 8.45 -11.30
CA ASN A 118 8.56 8.65 -12.66
C ASN A 118 8.99 9.98 -13.28
N GLU A 119 9.02 11.06 -12.51
CA GLU A 119 9.51 12.36 -12.96
C GLU A 119 10.97 12.28 -13.41
N ARG A 120 11.82 11.67 -12.57
CA ARG A 120 13.24 11.52 -12.89
C ARG A 120 13.48 10.53 -14.01
N LEU A 121 12.64 9.50 -14.12
CA LEU A 121 12.63 8.58 -15.25
C LEU A 121 12.37 9.33 -16.57
N GLY A 122 11.39 10.24 -16.59
CA GLY A 122 11.09 11.07 -17.77
C GLY A 122 12.23 12.03 -18.16
N GLN A 123 13.14 12.33 -17.24
CA GLN A 123 14.29 13.20 -17.45
C GLN A 123 15.60 12.44 -17.70
N ALA A 124 15.59 11.11 -17.58
CA ALA A 124 16.80 10.31 -17.66
C ALA A 124 17.37 10.27 -19.09
N ALA A 125 18.71 10.29 -19.18
CA ALA A 125 19.42 10.14 -20.45
C ALA A 125 19.21 8.73 -21.05
N VAL A 126 19.25 8.65 -22.38
CA VAL A 126 19.23 7.40 -23.13
C VAL A 126 20.48 7.33 -24.02
N PRO A 127 21.37 6.33 -23.84
CA PRO A 127 21.28 5.21 -22.89
C PRO A 127 21.46 5.65 -21.43
N LEU A 128 20.84 4.91 -20.52
CA LEU A 128 20.96 5.15 -19.08
C LEU A 128 22.31 4.66 -18.59
N GLU A 129 23.05 5.52 -17.88
CA GLU A 129 24.30 5.15 -17.25
C GLU A 129 24.06 4.39 -15.92
N PRO A 130 24.93 3.43 -15.54
CA PRO A 130 24.76 2.65 -14.30
C PRO A 130 24.68 3.50 -13.03
N GLU A 131 25.40 4.63 -12.98
CA GLU A 131 25.37 5.54 -11.83
C GLU A 131 24.01 6.23 -11.70
N ASP A 132 23.45 6.69 -12.82
CA ASP A 132 22.13 7.32 -12.86
C ASP A 132 21.03 6.31 -12.52
N ALA A 133 21.15 5.07 -13.00
CA ALA A 133 20.25 3.98 -12.62
C ALA A 133 20.24 3.74 -11.09
N ARG A 134 21.40 3.82 -10.42
CA ARG A 134 21.51 3.69 -8.95
C ARG A 134 20.85 4.87 -8.22
N LYS A 135 21.00 6.09 -8.74
CA LYS A 135 20.37 7.30 -8.18
C LYS A 135 18.85 7.31 -8.38
N LEU A 136 18.36 6.79 -9.52
CA LEU A 136 16.93 6.68 -9.79
C LEU A 136 16.29 5.65 -8.86
N THR A 137 16.92 4.48 -8.75
CA THR A 137 16.41 3.37 -7.93
C THR A 137 16.41 3.65 -6.42
N SER A 138 17.14 4.65 -5.92
CA SER A 138 17.11 4.98 -4.49
C SER A 138 15.73 5.49 -4.03
N HIS A 139 14.98 6.18 -4.88
CA HIS A 139 13.62 6.63 -4.57
C HIS A 139 12.65 5.46 -4.45
N LEU A 140 12.83 4.42 -5.26
CA LEU A 140 12.04 3.19 -5.16
C LEU A 140 12.34 2.41 -3.89
N LEU A 141 13.59 2.38 -3.44
CA LEU A 141 13.93 1.75 -2.16
C LEU A 141 13.33 2.50 -0.97
N GLN A 142 13.22 3.83 -1.05
CA GLN A 142 12.53 4.64 -0.05
C GLN A 142 11.02 4.35 -0.06
N ALA A 143 10.38 4.39 -1.23
CA ALA A 143 8.97 4.02 -1.37
C ALA A 143 8.69 2.63 -0.78
N TYR A 144 9.51 1.64 -1.15
CA TYR A 144 9.40 0.28 -0.63
C TYR A 144 9.46 0.21 0.91
N ALA A 145 10.39 0.94 1.55
CA ALA A 145 10.53 0.91 3.00
C ALA A 145 9.28 1.44 3.70
N ILE A 146 8.70 2.52 3.17
CA ILE A 146 7.45 3.12 3.69
C ILE A 146 6.28 2.15 3.50
N LEU A 147 6.07 1.69 2.26
CA LEU A 147 4.97 0.80 1.89
C LEU A 147 5.00 -0.51 2.70
N LYS A 148 6.19 -1.08 2.90
CA LYS A 148 6.36 -2.29 3.70
C LYS A 148 5.96 -2.06 5.15
N ASN A 149 6.36 -0.95 5.75
CA ASN A 149 6.01 -0.66 7.14
C ASN A 149 4.49 -0.45 7.27
N ARG A 150 3.88 0.32 6.36
CA ARG A 150 2.44 0.54 6.35
C ARG A 150 1.64 -0.76 6.26
N MET A 151 2.07 -1.67 5.39
CA MET A 151 1.42 -2.99 5.30
C MET A 151 1.55 -3.82 6.57
N LEU A 152 2.71 -3.79 7.25
CA LEU A 152 2.87 -4.48 8.54
C LEU A 152 1.92 -3.92 9.61
N GLU A 153 1.70 -2.61 9.61
CA GLU A 153 0.74 -1.97 10.50
C GLU A 153 -0.70 -2.36 10.16
N GLU A 154 -1.08 -2.36 8.89
CA GLU A 154 -2.39 -2.85 8.45
C GLU A 154 -2.62 -4.33 8.82
N GLU A 155 -1.60 -5.18 8.69
CA GLU A 155 -1.66 -6.59 9.09
C GLU A 155 -1.95 -6.74 10.59
N GLU A 156 -1.35 -5.87 11.42
CA GLU A 156 -1.63 -5.83 12.85
C GLU A 156 -3.09 -5.46 13.13
N LEU A 157 -3.64 -4.48 12.41
CA LEU A 157 -5.07 -4.11 12.53
C LEU A 157 -5.97 -5.29 12.14
N VAL A 158 -5.67 -5.95 11.02
CA VAL A 158 -6.41 -7.14 10.56
C VAL A 158 -6.34 -8.25 11.61
N GLN A 159 -5.19 -8.48 12.24
CA GLN A 159 -5.04 -9.49 13.27
C GLN A 159 -5.83 -9.14 14.54
N GLN A 160 -5.83 -7.87 14.96
CA GLN A 160 -6.64 -7.41 16.10
C GLN A 160 -8.14 -7.57 15.85
N LEU A 161 -8.59 -7.34 14.60
CA LEU A 161 -9.97 -7.61 14.19
C LEU A 161 -10.30 -9.12 14.25
N LYS A 162 -9.41 -9.99 13.74
CA LYS A 162 -9.55 -11.46 13.81
C LYS A 162 -9.63 -11.97 15.25
N ASP A 163 -8.69 -11.56 16.10
CA ASP A 163 -8.61 -12.04 17.49
C ASP A 163 -9.85 -11.65 18.29
N ARG A 164 -10.42 -10.48 18.00
CA ARG A 164 -11.61 -10.00 18.69
C ARG A 164 -12.90 -10.55 18.08
N SER A 165 -13.00 -10.79 16.76
CA SER A 165 -14.15 -11.50 16.18
C SER A 165 -14.27 -12.92 16.73
N ASN A 166 -13.15 -13.65 16.82
CA ASN A 166 -13.07 -14.99 17.42
C ASN A 166 -13.42 -15.01 18.92
N ARG A 167 -13.35 -13.87 19.61
CA ARG A 167 -13.69 -13.74 21.04
C ARG A 167 -15.18 -13.48 21.27
N TYR A 168 -15.92 -13.09 20.23
CA TYR A 168 -17.35 -12.79 20.24
C TYR A 168 -18.18 -13.77 19.40
N ASP A 169 -17.66 -14.98 19.13
CA ASP A 169 -18.52 -16.10 18.72
C ASP A 169 -19.66 -16.26 19.76
N PHE A 170 -20.88 -15.89 19.36
CA PHE A 170 -22.14 -16.11 20.08
C PHE A 170 -22.71 -17.50 19.77
#